data_AF-A0A3R7QUF2-F1
#
_entry.id   AF-A0A3R7QUF2-F1
#
_cell.length_a   1.000
_cell.length_b   1.000
_cell.length_c   1.000
_cell.angle_alpha   90.00
_cell.angle_beta   90.00
_cell.angle_gamma   90.00
#
_symmetry.space_group_name_H-M   'P 1'
#
loop_
_entity.id
_entity.type
_entity.pdbx_description
1 polymer ?
#
loop_
_entity_poly.entity_id
_entity_poly.type
_entity_poly.pdbx_seq_one_letter_code
_entity_poly.pdbx_strand_id
1 'polypeptide(L)'
;MRRISEWARLGKYSLANRQQQETKLELSQPIRNCRLVLQLTGNEENSKPPHVEIALATTNDTVIRAVIIFAEGIFEGESHVFHPRENSLTSNIRVPLYPPKDVPVDLHIKTMVGYKGSLHYHVFELTRQLPRFSMYALCTTSVNQPQGFVKFKLNERVARIVMWINSSFLLLEDMQANSNGGLEVSFLSLRSSLPLIIEVSSACDIVEADFPGELEQLGSVLERVEEYHATRQRLSAEMADHSGVIRTLVVRAEDARLMSDMQSMRQWYGELYNLNKDLISGYKIRCNNHQELLSCLKQVNQTIQKAGRLRVGKSKTVVVSACRQAIKSNNINALTKIIRSGTT
;
A
#
# COMPACT_ATOMS: atom_id res chain seq x y z
N MET A 1 -55.51 80.27 8.36
CA MET A 1 -56.45 79.13 8.41
C MET A 1 -55.86 78.05 9.30
N ARG A 2 -56.62 77.64 10.33
CA ARG A 2 -56.55 76.42 11.16
C ARG A 2 -55.15 75.86 11.50
N ARG A 3 -54.60 76.13 12.70
CA ARG A 3 -54.86 75.51 14.02
C ARG A 3 -54.46 74.02 14.15
N ILE A 4 -53.56 73.81 15.12
CA ILE A 4 -53.45 72.68 16.07
C ILE A 4 -52.77 71.44 15.47
N SER A 5 -51.65 70.92 16.01
CA SER A 5 -51.37 70.69 17.42
C SER A 5 -49.92 70.95 17.83
N GLU A 6 -49.76 71.88 18.77
CA GLU A 6 -48.72 71.90 19.79
C GLU A 6 -48.69 70.57 20.54
N TRP A 7 -47.51 70.01 20.80
CA TRP A 7 -47.09 69.70 22.17
C TRP A 7 -45.61 70.05 22.28
N ALA A 8 -45.41 71.25 22.79
CA ALA A 8 -44.13 71.83 23.11
C ALA A 8 -43.51 71.15 24.34
N ARG A 9 -42.22 70.84 24.20
CA ARG A 9 -41.14 71.07 25.17
C ARG A 9 -41.57 71.42 26.61
N LEU A 10 -41.42 70.44 27.50
CA LEU A 10 -40.97 70.61 28.89
C LEU A 10 -40.17 69.33 29.20
N GLY A 11 -38.94 69.32 29.68
CA GLY A 11 -37.98 70.35 30.06
C GLY A 11 -36.59 69.71 29.96
N LYS A 12 -35.57 70.48 29.58
CA LYS A 12 -34.69 71.21 30.49
C LYS A 12 -33.53 70.35 31.05
N TYR A 13 -32.37 70.61 30.43
CA TYR A 13 -31.04 70.79 31.01
C TYR A 13 -30.02 69.64 31.03
N SER A 14 -28.82 70.06 30.57
CA SER A 14 -27.46 69.60 30.85
C SER A 14 -26.92 68.51 29.93
N LEU A 15 -26.32 68.86 28.78
CA LEU A 15 -24.93 69.32 28.57
C LEU A 15 -23.86 68.24 28.71
N ALA A 16 -23.02 68.21 27.67
CA ALA A 16 -21.63 67.77 27.60
C ALA A 16 -21.33 66.29 27.29
N ASN A 17 -20.90 66.09 26.03
CA ASN A 17 -19.73 65.31 25.61
C ASN A 17 -19.50 63.93 26.24
N ARG A 18 -19.69 62.89 25.41
CA ARG A 18 -18.62 61.96 25.00
C ARG A 18 -19.22 60.88 24.11
N GLN A 19 -18.52 60.58 23.01
CA GLN A 19 -18.63 59.31 22.33
C GLN A 19 -18.50 58.18 23.36
N GLN A 20 -19.51 57.33 23.50
CA GLN A 20 -19.35 55.91 23.83
C GLN A 20 -20.70 55.17 23.90
N GLN A 21 -20.61 53.88 23.58
CA GLN A 21 -21.48 52.79 24.03
C GLN A 21 -22.81 52.58 23.30
N GLU A 22 -22.71 51.94 22.13
CA GLU A 22 -23.64 50.85 21.84
C GLU A 22 -23.14 49.56 22.51
N THR A 23 -24.07 48.97 23.25
CA THR A 23 -23.89 47.96 24.25
C THR A 23 -23.42 46.64 23.66
N LYS A 24 -22.22 46.21 24.06
CA LYS A 24 -21.76 44.83 24.01
C LYS A 24 -22.82 43.91 24.64
N LEU A 25 -23.52 43.13 23.81
CA LEU A 25 -23.92 41.78 24.19
C LEU A 25 -22.80 40.86 23.72
N GLU A 26 -21.88 40.55 24.63
CA GLU A 26 -20.88 39.51 24.46
C GLU A 26 -21.60 38.16 24.35
N LEU A 27 -22.00 37.79 23.14
CA LEU A 27 -22.22 36.40 22.78
C LEU A 27 -20.85 35.72 22.83
N SER A 28 -20.70 34.87 23.84
CA SER A 28 -19.55 34.02 24.14
C SER A 28 -18.82 33.52 22.88
N GLN A 29 -17.72 34.19 22.50
CA GLN A 29 -16.61 33.48 21.87
C GLN A 29 -15.86 32.77 23.00
N PRO A 30 -15.65 31.44 22.94
CA PRO A 30 -14.26 30.97 22.85
C PRO A 30 -14.10 29.52 22.36
N ILE A 31 -13.62 29.30 21.14
CA ILE A 31 -12.84 28.08 20.86
C ILE A 31 -11.64 28.49 20.02
N ARG A 32 -10.64 29.09 20.69
CA ARG A 32 -9.36 29.39 20.05
C ARG A 32 -8.50 28.14 20.11
N ASN A 33 -8.46 27.42 18.99
CA ASN A 33 -7.45 26.44 18.56
C ASN A 33 -7.72 24.96 18.89
N CYS A 34 -7.98 24.17 17.83
CA CYS A 34 -7.81 22.72 17.83
C CYS A 34 -6.40 22.41 17.28
N ARG A 35 -5.58 21.71 18.06
CA ARG A 35 -4.22 21.31 17.66
C ARG A 35 -4.24 19.87 17.17
N LEU A 36 -3.56 19.65 16.05
CA LEU A 36 -3.34 18.35 15.44
C LEU A 36 -1.86 18.00 15.52
N VAL A 37 -1.56 16.82 16.03
CA VAL A 37 -0.22 16.23 16.08
C VAL A 37 -0.30 14.84 15.45
N LEU A 38 0.65 14.53 14.58
CA LEU A 38 0.82 13.19 14.02
C LEU A 38 1.99 12.53 14.75
N GLN A 39 1.80 11.32 15.23
CA GLN A 39 2.84 10.56 15.92
C GLN A 39 2.83 9.12 15.45
N LEU A 40 3.97 8.44 15.58
CA LEU A 40 4.07 7.01 15.36
C LEU A 40 3.95 6.31 16.70
N THR A 41 3.05 5.33 16.79
CA THR A 41 2.91 4.48 17.96
C THR A 41 3.45 3.10 17.62
N GLY A 42 4.52 2.73 18.35
CA GLY A 42 5.03 1.37 18.37
C GLY A 42 4.08 0.43 19.12
N ASN A 43 4.46 -0.84 19.21
CA ASN A 43 3.67 -1.94 19.75
C ASN A 43 3.45 -1.88 21.29
N GLU A 44 3.30 -0.70 21.88
CA GLU A 44 3.17 -0.47 23.33
C GLU A 44 1.75 -0.76 23.85
N GLU A 45 0.72 -0.64 23.01
CA GLU A 45 -0.65 -1.07 23.35
C GLU A 45 -0.89 -2.49 22.81
N ASN A 46 -0.79 -3.51 23.67
CA ASN A 46 -1.00 -4.95 23.38
C ASN A 46 -2.33 -5.32 22.67
N SER A 47 -3.22 -4.36 22.40
CA SER A 47 -4.53 -4.58 21.78
C SER A 47 -4.61 -4.15 20.30
N LYS A 48 -3.64 -3.41 19.75
CA LYS A 48 -3.74 -2.87 18.38
C LYS A 48 -2.46 -3.14 17.57
N PRO A 49 -2.58 -3.39 16.26
CA PRO A 49 -1.41 -3.45 15.40
C PRO A 49 -0.70 -2.08 15.35
N PRO A 50 0.62 -2.07 15.09
CA PRO A 50 1.40 -0.84 14.97
C PRO A 50 0.82 0.11 13.92
N HIS A 51 0.79 1.42 14.22
CA HIS A 51 0.05 2.39 13.41
C HIS A 51 0.62 3.79 13.46
N VAL A 52 0.18 4.64 12.51
CA VAL A 52 0.32 6.09 12.63
C VAL A 52 -0.87 6.60 13.43
N GLU A 53 -0.63 7.43 14.42
CA GLU A 53 -1.67 8.00 15.26
C GLU A 53 -1.91 9.48 14.93
N ILE A 54 -3.17 9.83 14.74
CA ILE A 54 -3.63 11.22 14.76
C ILE A 54 -4.03 11.59 16.18
N ALA A 55 -3.30 12.51 16.82
CA ALA A 55 -3.67 13.10 18.09
C ALA A 55 -4.29 14.50 17.88
N LEU A 56 -5.55 14.63 18.24
CA LEU A 56 -6.30 15.89 18.21
C LEU A 56 -6.57 16.35 19.63
N ALA A 57 -6.18 17.59 19.94
CA ALA A 57 -6.40 18.19 21.25
C ALA A 57 -7.03 19.58 21.13
N THR A 58 -7.98 19.88 22.00
CA THR A 58 -8.54 21.23 22.16
C THR A 58 -7.93 21.90 23.39
N THR A 59 -7.68 23.20 23.32
CA THR A 59 -6.98 23.95 24.39
C THR A 59 -7.88 24.43 25.54
N ASN A 60 -9.20 24.30 25.40
CA ASN A 60 -10.19 24.80 26.36
C ASN A 60 -10.98 23.64 26.99
N ASP A 61 -11.92 23.93 27.91
CA ASP A 61 -12.87 22.97 28.53
C ASP A 61 -13.91 22.37 27.54
N THR A 62 -13.63 22.42 26.25
CA THR A 62 -14.42 21.81 25.20
C THR A 62 -14.05 20.33 25.02
N VAL A 63 -15.01 19.54 24.59
CA VAL A 63 -14.82 18.14 24.21
C VAL A 63 -14.92 17.97 22.70
N ILE A 64 -14.26 16.93 22.19
CA ILE A 64 -14.35 16.53 20.79
C ILE A 64 -15.47 15.49 20.67
N ARG A 65 -16.55 15.83 19.95
CA ARG A 65 -17.72 14.96 19.75
C ARG A 65 -17.52 13.92 18.67
N ALA A 66 -16.87 14.30 17.59
CA ALA A 66 -16.59 13.41 16.46
C ALA A 66 -15.40 13.95 15.67
N VAL A 67 -14.71 13.04 14.99
CA VAL A 67 -13.64 13.35 14.04
C VAL A 67 -13.98 12.63 12.74
N ILE A 68 -14.00 13.36 11.63
CA ILE A 68 -14.18 12.81 10.29
C ILE A 68 -12.88 13.05 9.54
N ILE A 69 -12.27 11.99 9.04
CA ILE A 69 -11.01 12.04 8.31
C ILE A 69 -11.30 11.61 6.88
N PHE A 70 -11.07 12.49 5.92
CA PHE A 70 -11.13 12.19 4.50
C PHE A 70 -9.71 11.95 4.00
N ALA A 71 -9.51 10.81 3.34
CA ALA A 71 -8.22 10.44 2.75
C ALA A 71 -8.43 9.39 1.66
N GLU A 72 -7.79 9.59 0.50
CA GLU A 72 -7.85 8.61 -0.58
C GLU A 72 -6.88 7.45 -0.32
N GLY A 73 -7.38 6.21 -0.44
CA GLY A 73 -6.54 5.01 -0.43
C GLY A 73 -6.03 4.55 0.94
N ILE A 74 -6.47 5.18 2.04
CA ILE A 74 -6.20 4.70 3.42
C ILE A 74 -7.39 3.91 3.97
N PHE A 75 -8.62 4.32 3.68
CA PHE A 75 -9.83 3.74 4.24
C PHE A 75 -10.59 2.88 3.23
N GLU A 76 -11.49 2.02 3.72
CA GLU A 76 -12.51 1.37 2.89
C GLU A 76 -13.60 2.39 2.52
N GLY A 77 -13.31 3.20 1.50
CA GLY A 77 -14.14 4.33 1.08
C GLY A 77 -13.35 5.65 1.11
N GLU A 78 -14.07 6.77 1.20
CA GLU A 78 -13.48 8.11 1.13
C GLU A 78 -13.17 8.72 2.50
N SER A 79 -13.81 8.22 3.56
CA SER A 79 -13.69 8.81 4.89
C SER A 79 -13.79 7.78 6.02
N HIS A 80 -13.22 8.15 7.16
CA HIS A 80 -13.34 7.43 8.42
C HIS A 80 -13.91 8.35 9.49
N VAL A 81 -14.97 7.90 10.15
CA VAL A 81 -15.64 8.65 11.22
C VAL A 81 -15.32 8.00 12.55
N PHE A 82 -14.65 8.75 13.42
CA PHE A 82 -14.42 8.38 14.81
C PHE A 82 -15.40 9.13 15.71
N HIS A 83 -16.29 8.38 16.38
CA HIS A 83 -17.35 8.93 17.21
C HIS A 83 -17.34 8.27 18.60
N PRO A 84 -16.68 8.89 19.60
CA PRO A 84 -16.69 8.39 20.97
C PRO A 84 -18.09 8.41 21.59
N ARG A 85 -18.33 7.46 22.50
CA ARG A 85 -19.53 7.48 23.35
C ARG A 85 -19.52 8.70 24.26
N GLU A 86 -20.69 9.17 24.67
CA GLU A 86 -20.83 10.40 25.49
C GLU A 86 -20.05 10.34 26.80
N ASN A 87 -20.03 9.16 27.43
CA ASN A 87 -19.31 8.94 28.69
C ASN A 87 -17.78 8.95 28.53
N SER A 88 -17.27 8.82 27.29
CA SER A 88 -15.84 8.82 26.97
C SER A 88 -15.39 10.10 26.24
N LEU A 89 -16.22 11.15 26.25
CA LEU A 89 -15.87 12.42 25.61
C LEU A 89 -14.77 13.15 26.37
N THR A 90 -13.68 13.42 25.66
CA THR A 90 -12.48 14.08 26.16
C THR A 90 -12.12 15.26 25.27
N SER A 91 -11.25 16.14 25.77
CA SER A 91 -10.62 17.21 24.99
C SER A 91 -9.46 16.70 24.11
N ASN A 92 -9.10 15.43 24.23
CA ASN A 92 -8.02 14.78 23.49
C ASN A 92 -8.48 13.45 22.91
N ILE A 93 -8.39 13.30 21.60
CA ILE A 93 -8.72 12.08 20.87
C ILE A 93 -7.49 11.60 20.09
N ARG A 94 -7.30 10.29 20.11
CA ARG A 94 -6.31 9.58 19.32
C ARG A 94 -7.01 8.65 18.33
N VAL A 95 -6.75 8.82 17.04
CA VAL A 95 -7.32 7.99 15.97
C VAL A 95 -6.19 7.24 15.24
N PRO A 96 -6.21 5.91 15.22
CA PRO A 96 -5.21 5.13 14.51
C PRO A 96 -5.44 5.16 12.99
N LEU A 97 -4.36 5.21 12.22
CA LEU A 97 -4.32 5.12 10.77
C LEU A 97 -3.41 3.99 10.31
N TYR A 98 -3.84 3.30 9.26
CA TYR A 98 -3.12 2.16 8.67
C TYR A 98 -2.88 2.34 7.16
N PRO A 99 -2.02 3.30 6.72
CA PRO A 99 -1.74 3.48 5.30
C PRO A 99 -1.18 2.19 4.64
N PRO A 100 -1.85 1.64 3.61
CA PRO A 100 -1.48 0.34 3.03
C PRO A 100 -0.27 0.40 2.10
N LYS A 101 0.10 1.59 1.60
CA LYS A 101 1.17 1.80 0.62
C LYS A 101 2.03 3.01 0.99
N ASP A 102 3.25 3.04 0.45
CA ASP A 102 4.19 4.15 0.64
C ASP A 102 3.97 5.24 -0.41
N VAL A 103 2.89 6.00 -0.21
CA VAL A 103 2.47 7.11 -1.07
C VAL A 103 2.11 8.26 -0.14
N PRO A 104 2.49 9.51 -0.45
CA PRO A 104 2.02 10.65 0.33
C PRO A 104 0.50 10.76 0.22
N VAL A 105 -0.18 11.01 1.33
CA VAL A 105 -1.64 11.11 1.36
C VAL A 105 -2.06 12.39 2.07
N ASP A 106 -2.92 13.17 1.43
CA ASP A 106 -3.51 14.35 2.05
C ASP A 106 -4.70 13.93 2.93
N LEU A 107 -4.63 14.31 4.21
CA LEU A 107 -5.68 14.11 5.20
C LEU A 107 -6.46 15.42 5.35
N HIS A 108 -7.76 15.39 5.04
CA HIS A 108 -8.68 16.46 5.39
C HIS A 108 -9.51 16.05 6.60
N ILE A 109 -9.33 16.75 7.71
CA ILE A 109 -9.88 16.36 9.01
C ILE A 109 -10.91 17.41 9.41
N LYS A 110 -12.12 16.95 9.69
CA LYS A 110 -13.20 17.76 10.25
C LYS A 110 -13.48 17.29 11.67
N THR A 111 -13.20 18.15 12.64
CA THR A 111 -13.31 17.85 14.06
C THR A 111 -14.47 18.64 14.66
N MET A 112 -15.46 17.95 15.22
CA MET A 112 -16.61 18.56 15.88
C MET A 112 -16.29 18.81 17.35
N VAL A 113 -16.27 20.08 17.75
CA VAL A 113 -15.86 20.51 19.10
C VAL A 113 -16.98 21.32 19.75
N GLY A 114 -17.23 21.09 21.04
CA GLY A 114 -18.21 21.85 21.81
C GLY A 114 -18.25 21.44 23.28
N TYR A 115 -19.22 21.96 24.03
CA TYR A 115 -19.41 21.57 25.44
C TYR A 115 -20.18 20.25 25.55
N LYS A 116 -20.00 19.55 26.68
CA LYS A 116 -20.78 18.34 26.99
C LYS A 116 -22.27 18.67 27.04
N GLY A 117 -23.09 17.87 26.35
CA GLY A 117 -24.55 18.08 26.28
C GLY A 117 -25.01 19.19 25.33
N SER A 118 -24.11 19.86 24.59
CA SER A 118 -24.50 20.83 23.56
C SER A 118 -25.21 20.16 22.38
N LEU A 119 -26.21 20.83 21.81
CA LEU A 119 -26.86 20.42 20.55
C LEU A 119 -26.10 20.92 19.31
N HIS A 120 -25.29 21.98 19.47
CA HIS A 120 -24.53 22.60 18.39
C HIS A 120 -23.04 22.44 18.66
N TYR A 121 -22.31 21.95 17.67
CA TYR A 121 -20.86 21.78 17.70
C TYR A 121 -20.22 22.63 16.61
N HIS A 122 -19.09 23.24 16.93
CA HIS A 122 -18.27 23.93 15.95
C HIS A 122 -17.44 22.89 15.17
N VAL A 123 -17.37 23.04 13.85
CA VAL A 123 -16.56 22.15 13.00
C VAL A 123 -15.24 22.85 12.68
N PHE A 124 -14.15 22.31 13.21
CA PHE A 124 -12.80 22.71 12.82
C PHE A 124 -12.34 21.90 11.62
N GLU A 125 -11.88 22.58 10.58
CA GLU A 125 -11.30 21.95 9.40
C GLU A 125 -9.77 22.09 9.44
N LEU A 126 -9.07 20.97 9.27
CA LEU A 126 -7.61 20.87 9.33
C LEU A 126 -7.16 20.05 8.13
N THR A 127 -6.08 20.46 7.47
CA THR A 127 -5.46 19.66 6.40
C THR A 127 -4.01 19.35 6.77
N ARG A 128 -3.61 18.09 6.64
CA ARG A 128 -2.23 17.63 6.84
C ARG A 128 -1.87 16.56 5.82
N GLN A 129 -0.65 16.62 5.30
CA GLN A 129 -0.12 15.59 4.43
C GLN A 129 0.65 14.55 5.24
N LEU A 130 0.35 13.28 5.06
CA LEU A 130 1.20 12.18 5.47
C LEU A 130 2.36 12.04 4.48
N PRO A 131 3.63 12.03 4.96
CA PRO A 131 4.78 11.73 4.12
C PRO A 131 4.70 10.34 3.51
N ARG A 132 5.45 10.13 2.42
CA ARG A 132 5.47 8.87 1.66
C ARG A 132 5.76 7.64 2.52
N PHE A 133 6.70 7.75 3.45
CA PHE A 133 7.16 6.63 4.28
C PHE A 133 6.64 6.77 5.72
N SER A 134 5.35 7.11 5.87
CA SER A 134 4.72 7.30 7.17
C SER A 134 4.69 6.05 8.06
N MET A 135 4.85 4.85 7.50
CA MET A 135 4.82 3.58 8.25
C MET A 135 6.20 3.07 8.67
N TYR A 136 7.19 3.97 8.76
CA TYR A 136 8.56 3.65 9.15
C TYR A 136 8.93 4.47 10.39
N ALA A 137 9.06 3.80 11.53
CA ALA A 137 9.44 4.43 12.79
C ALA A 137 10.95 4.44 12.95
N LEU A 138 11.53 5.58 13.35
CA LEU A 138 12.95 5.71 13.62
C LEU A 138 13.36 4.78 14.78
N CYS A 139 14.41 3.99 14.59
CA CYS A 139 14.98 3.14 15.62
C CYS A 139 16.21 3.80 16.25
N THR A 140 16.21 3.90 17.58
CA THR A 140 17.36 4.38 18.36
C THR A 140 18.23 3.24 18.89
N THR A 141 17.76 2.00 18.83
CA THR A 141 18.49 0.80 19.24
C THR A 141 19.13 0.11 18.03
N SER A 142 20.26 -0.57 18.23
CA SER A 142 20.90 -1.35 17.17
C SER A 142 19.96 -2.43 16.64
N VAL A 143 19.85 -2.50 15.31
CA VAL A 143 19.01 -3.49 14.63
C VAL A 143 19.90 -4.40 13.79
N ASN A 144 19.52 -5.68 13.70
CA ASN A 144 20.24 -6.63 12.86
C ASN A 144 20.16 -6.19 11.39
N GLN A 145 21.31 -6.19 10.70
CA GLN A 145 21.34 -5.84 9.29
C GLN A 145 20.48 -6.81 8.47
N PRO A 146 19.59 -6.31 7.59
CA PRO A 146 18.81 -7.16 6.72
C PRO A 146 19.72 -7.90 5.74
N GLN A 147 19.34 -9.12 5.36
CA GLN A 147 20.12 -9.93 4.40
C GLN A 147 20.18 -9.28 3.00
N GLY A 148 19.16 -8.51 2.64
CA GLY A 148 19.08 -7.84 1.34
C GLY A 148 19.58 -6.40 1.41
N PHE A 149 20.39 -5.98 0.44
CA PHE A 149 20.91 -4.62 0.35
C PHE A 149 20.97 -4.10 -1.09
N VAL A 150 21.04 -2.77 -1.21
CA VAL A 150 21.34 -2.08 -2.45
C VAL A 150 22.37 -0.99 -2.18
N LYS A 151 23.44 -0.98 -2.96
CA LYS A 151 24.50 0.03 -2.94
C LYS A 151 24.55 0.68 -4.31
N PHE A 152 24.64 2.01 -4.33
CA PHE A 152 24.77 2.76 -5.56
C PHE A 152 25.41 4.12 -5.30
N LYS A 153 26.06 4.64 -6.33
CA LYS A 153 26.62 6.00 -6.31
C LYS A 153 25.53 7.02 -6.60
N LEU A 154 25.42 8.01 -5.73
CA LEU A 154 24.56 9.17 -5.92
C LEU A 154 25.42 10.43 -5.96
N ASN A 155 25.32 11.21 -7.05
CA ASN A 155 26.05 12.48 -7.17
C ASN A 155 25.27 13.61 -6.48
N GLU A 156 25.15 13.53 -5.16
CA GLU A 156 24.36 14.48 -4.38
C GLU A 156 25.02 14.75 -3.02
N ARG A 157 24.80 15.94 -2.46
CA ARG A 157 25.34 16.30 -1.15
C ARG A 157 24.56 15.59 -0.05
N VAL A 158 25.25 15.10 0.97
CA VAL A 158 24.62 14.44 2.14
C VAL A 158 23.55 15.33 2.78
N ALA A 159 23.76 16.64 2.84
CA ALA A 159 22.76 17.60 3.33
C ALA A 159 21.42 17.53 2.57
N ARG A 160 21.43 17.32 1.24
CA ARG A 160 20.17 17.17 0.47
C ARG A 160 19.49 15.83 0.75
N ILE A 161 20.26 14.78 1.03
CA ILE A 161 19.72 13.47 1.43
C ILE A 161 19.06 13.58 2.80
N VAL A 162 19.69 14.28 3.75
CA VAL A 162 19.10 14.59 5.06
C VAL A 162 17.77 15.36 4.91
N MET A 163 17.73 16.40 4.07
CA MET A 163 16.48 17.12 3.78
C MET A 163 15.39 16.21 3.18
N TRP A 164 15.78 15.28 2.31
CA TRP A 164 14.85 14.30 1.74
C TRP A 164 14.30 13.35 2.82
N ILE A 165 15.14 12.87 3.75
CA ILE A 165 14.67 12.04 4.87
C ILE A 165 13.68 12.81 5.74
N ASN A 166 14.02 14.04 6.14
CA ASN A 166 13.16 14.86 7.00
C ASN A 166 11.78 15.19 6.36
N SER A 167 11.70 15.24 5.03
CA SER A 167 10.44 15.47 4.32
C SER A 167 9.68 14.19 3.94
N SER A 168 10.36 13.04 3.91
CA SER A 168 9.77 11.77 3.41
C SER A 168 9.31 10.83 4.53
N PHE A 169 9.81 11.02 5.75
CA PHE A 169 9.51 10.21 6.94
C PHE A 169 8.80 11.04 8.01
N LEU A 170 8.11 10.37 8.94
CA LEU A 170 7.54 11.01 10.13
C LEU A 170 8.57 10.95 11.27
N LEU A 171 9.24 12.07 11.52
CA LEU A 171 10.28 12.19 12.54
C LEU A 171 9.82 13.12 13.68
N LEU A 172 10.27 12.82 14.91
CA LEU A 172 10.03 13.69 16.07
C LEU A 172 10.97 14.90 16.07
N GLU A 173 12.20 14.69 15.61
CA GLU A 173 13.25 15.72 15.49
C GLU A 173 13.91 15.58 14.11
N ASP A 174 14.33 16.70 13.54
CA ASP A 174 15.02 16.72 12.26
C ASP A 174 16.37 16.01 12.37
N MET A 175 16.64 15.09 11.44
CA MET A 175 17.94 14.47 11.32
C MET A 175 18.98 15.49 10.87
N GLN A 176 20.22 15.29 11.32
CA GLN A 176 21.39 16.05 10.89
C GLN A 176 22.48 15.08 10.41
N ALA A 177 23.40 15.59 9.59
CA ALA A 177 24.55 14.79 9.16
C ALA A 177 25.50 14.53 10.33
N ASN A 178 26.16 13.37 10.31
CA ASN A 178 27.15 13.03 11.33
C ASN A 178 28.40 13.91 11.19
N SER A 179 29.19 14.02 12.26
CA SER A 179 30.43 14.82 12.28
C SER A 179 31.47 14.40 11.23
N ASN A 180 31.42 13.15 10.79
CA ASN A 180 32.25 12.60 9.71
C ASN A 180 31.70 12.88 8.30
N GLY A 181 30.60 13.63 8.17
CA GLY A 181 29.95 13.95 6.91
C GLY A 181 29.12 12.82 6.30
N GLY A 182 28.97 11.68 6.99
CA GLY A 182 28.08 10.58 6.61
C GLY A 182 26.69 10.69 7.24
N LEU A 183 25.85 9.68 6.99
CA LEU A 183 24.53 9.53 7.58
C LEU A 183 24.21 8.04 7.74
N GLU A 184 23.77 7.64 8.92
CA GLU A 184 23.30 6.28 9.18
C GLU A 184 21.98 6.39 9.95
N VAL A 185 20.92 5.83 9.37
CA VAL A 185 19.58 5.87 9.96
C VAL A 185 18.93 4.51 9.83
N SER A 186 18.40 4.01 10.94
CA SER A 186 17.64 2.76 11.00
C SER A 186 16.18 3.04 11.27
N PHE A 187 15.30 2.41 10.51
CA PHE A 187 13.86 2.46 10.68
C PHE A 187 13.29 1.05 10.87
N LEU A 188 12.17 0.93 11.57
CA LEU A 188 11.36 -0.28 11.62
C LEU A 188 10.07 -0.07 10.85
N SER A 189 9.77 -0.96 9.91
CA SER A 189 8.48 -0.95 9.24
C SER A 189 7.37 -1.37 10.20
N LEU A 190 6.36 -0.53 10.38
CA LEU A 190 5.18 -0.83 11.20
C LEU A 190 4.26 -1.88 10.53
N ARG A 191 4.45 -2.18 9.24
CA ARG A 191 3.66 -3.18 8.51
C ARG A 191 4.21 -4.60 8.63
N SER A 192 5.52 -4.74 8.47
CA SER A 192 6.20 -6.05 8.43
C SER A 192 7.08 -6.32 9.65
N SER A 193 7.30 -5.33 10.50
CA SER A 193 8.28 -5.37 11.60
C SER A 193 9.70 -5.68 11.14
N LEU A 194 10.02 -5.35 9.87
CA LEU A 194 11.36 -5.51 9.31
C LEU A 194 12.15 -4.20 9.33
N PRO A 195 13.47 -4.26 9.55
CA PRO A 195 14.31 -3.08 9.52
C PRO A 195 14.56 -2.55 8.12
N LEU A 196 14.71 -1.23 8.03
CA LEU A 196 15.22 -0.50 6.88
C LEU A 196 16.40 0.35 7.36
N ILE A 197 17.59 0.08 6.82
CA ILE A 197 18.81 0.82 7.15
C ILE A 197 19.21 1.65 5.94
N ILE A 198 19.44 2.94 6.15
CA ILE A 198 19.92 3.89 5.13
C ILE A 198 21.28 4.39 5.60
N GLU A 199 22.32 3.98 4.88
CA GLU A 199 23.70 4.42 5.08
C GLU A 199 24.16 5.26 3.90
N VAL A 200 24.77 6.41 4.21
CA VAL A 200 25.35 7.33 3.23
C VAL A 200 26.79 7.58 3.62
N SER A 201 27.70 7.20 2.71
CA SER A 201 29.13 7.46 2.81
C SER A 201 29.60 8.32 1.64
N SER A 202 30.75 8.97 1.80
CA SER A 202 31.36 9.81 0.76
C SER A 202 32.03 9.01 -0.36
N ALA A 203 32.24 7.70 -0.18
CA ALA A 203 32.87 6.80 -1.13
C ALA A 203 31.98 5.59 -1.41
N CYS A 204 31.44 5.54 -2.63
CA CYS A 204 30.75 4.37 -3.17
C CYS A 204 31.11 4.25 -4.65
N ASP A 205 31.90 3.22 -4.98
CA ASP A 205 32.36 2.97 -6.35
C ASP A 205 31.56 1.87 -7.05
N ILE A 206 30.76 1.10 -6.30
CA ILE A 206 30.10 -0.11 -6.82
C ILE A 206 28.58 0.04 -6.74
N VAL A 207 27.91 -0.26 -7.85
CA VAL A 207 26.46 -0.43 -7.92
C VAL A 207 26.16 -1.92 -7.81
N GLU A 208 25.55 -2.33 -6.70
CA GLU A 208 25.28 -3.73 -6.41
C GLU A 208 23.95 -3.85 -5.65
N ALA A 209 23.16 -4.86 -6.00
CA ALA A 209 21.96 -5.22 -5.26
C ALA A 209 22.00 -6.72 -4.96
N ASP A 210 21.92 -7.13 -3.70
CA ASP A 210 21.80 -8.55 -3.37
C ASP A 210 20.58 -8.79 -2.50
N PHE A 211 19.78 -9.78 -2.88
CA PHE A 211 18.55 -10.18 -2.20
C PHE A 211 18.48 -11.71 -2.22
N PRO A 212 19.24 -12.39 -1.34
CA PRO A 212 19.41 -13.85 -1.40
C PRO A 212 18.08 -14.60 -1.33
N GLY A 213 17.17 -14.22 -0.43
CA GLY A 213 15.88 -14.89 -0.28
C GLY A 213 14.96 -14.77 -1.50
N GLU A 214 14.91 -13.61 -2.17
CA GLU A 214 14.09 -13.45 -3.39
C GLU A 214 14.73 -14.15 -4.61
N LEU A 215 16.07 -14.25 -4.64
CA LEU A 215 16.80 -14.97 -5.68
C LEU A 215 16.64 -16.49 -5.56
N GLU A 216 16.68 -17.03 -4.34
CA GLU A 216 16.42 -18.45 -4.07
C GLU A 216 14.98 -18.83 -4.44
N GLN A 217 14.00 -17.99 -4.05
CA GLN A 217 12.62 -18.16 -4.47
C GLN A 217 12.48 -18.14 -5.99
N LEU A 218 13.14 -17.21 -6.70
CA LEU A 218 13.14 -17.17 -8.16
C LEU A 218 13.72 -18.46 -8.77
N GLY A 219 14.82 -18.98 -8.21
CA GLY A 219 15.41 -20.26 -8.64
C GLY A 219 14.41 -21.41 -8.53
N SER A 220 13.77 -21.56 -7.37
CA SER A 220 12.75 -22.61 -7.16
C SER A 220 11.54 -22.48 -8.09
N VAL A 221 11.12 -21.25 -8.41
CA VAL A 221 10.01 -21.02 -9.34
C VAL A 221 10.39 -21.37 -10.77
N LEU A 222 11.63 -21.10 -11.19
CA LEU A 222 12.11 -21.46 -12.53
C LEU A 222 12.20 -22.98 -12.72
N GLU A 223 12.68 -23.72 -11.72
CA GLU A 223 12.70 -25.19 -11.74
C GLU A 223 11.27 -25.76 -11.90
N ARG A 224 10.31 -25.23 -11.12
CA ARG A 224 8.89 -25.61 -11.25
C ARG A 224 8.31 -25.29 -12.63
N VAL A 225 8.70 -24.17 -13.23
CA VAL A 225 8.26 -23.79 -14.59
C VAL A 225 8.72 -24.82 -15.61
N GLU A 226 9.95 -25.33 -15.51
CA GLU A 226 10.45 -26.40 -16.38
C GLU A 226 9.64 -27.70 -16.22
N GLU A 227 9.37 -28.11 -14.98
CA GLU A 227 8.57 -29.31 -14.69
C GLU A 227 7.14 -29.19 -15.26
N TYR A 228 6.49 -28.03 -15.09
CA TYR A 228 5.17 -27.77 -15.65
C TYR A 228 5.17 -27.72 -17.17
N HIS A 229 6.25 -27.24 -17.81
CA HIS A 229 6.41 -27.29 -19.26
C HIS A 229 6.54 -28.73 -19.76
N ALA A 230 7.35 -29.56 -19.11
CA ALA A 230 7.51 -30.97 -19.44
C ALA A 230 6.19 -31.75 -19.28
N THR A 231 5.50 -31.56 -18.16
CA THR A 231 4.19 -32.19 -17.90
C THR A 231 3.14 -31.74 -18.91
N ARG A 232 3.11 -30.45 -19.25
CA ARG A 232 2.20 -29.93 -20.29
C ARG A 232 2.46 -30.54 -21.65
N GLN A 233 3.73 -30.72 -22.04
CA GLN A 233 4.09 -31.34 -23.31
C GLN A 233 3.63 -32.80 -23.36
N ARG A 234 3.88 -33.57 -22.28
CA ARG A 234 3.41 -34.96 -22.15
C ARG A 234 1.89 -35.08 -22.25
N LEU A 235 1.14 -34.31 -21.44
CA LEU A 235 -0.34 -34.32 -21.47
C LEU A 235 -0.89 -33.91 -22.84
N SER A 236 -0.21 -33.01 -23.56
CA SER A 236 -0.63 -32.60 -24.90
C SER A 236 -0.46 -33.71 -25.94
N ALA A 237 0.58 -34.54 -25.81
CA ALA A 237 0.78 -35.73 -26.64
C ALA A 237 -0.28 -36.79 -26.35
N GLU A 238 -0.49 -37.14 -25.07
CA GLU A 238 -1.50 -38.13 -24.65
C GLU A 238 -2.92 -37.76 -25.15
N MET A 239 -3.30 -36.48 -25.06
CA MET A 239 -4.58 -36.00 -25.58
C MET A 239 -4.70 -36.11 -27.11
N ALA A 240 -3.60 -35.90 -27.84
CA ALA A 240 -3.59 -36.04 -29.30
C ALA A 240 -3.77 -37.51 -29.70
N ASP A 241 -3.10 -38.43 -28.99
CA ASP A 241 -3.23 -39.87 -29.20
C ASP A 241 -4.66 -40.35 -28.90
N HIS A 242 -5.24 -39.93 -27.77
CA HIS A 242 -6.64 -40.22 -27.45
C HIS A 242 -7.60 -39.70 -28.51
N SER A 243 -7.37 -38.50 -29.04
CA SER A 243 -8.19 -37.93 -30.13
C SER A 243 -8.09 -38.76 -31.42
N GLY A 244 -6.92 -39.32 -31.73
CA GLY A 244 -6.71 -40.23 -32.85
C GLY A 244 -7.45 -41.57 -32.67
N VAL A 245 -7.37 -42.14 -31.47
CA VAL A 245 -8.07 -43.39 -31.14
C VAL A 245 -9.60 -43.19 -31.17
N ILE A 246 -10.12 -42.09 -30.61
CA ILE A 246 -11.55 -41.78 -30.63
C ILE A 246 -12.06 -41.71 -32.08
N ARG A 247 -11.35 -41.03 -32.98
CA ARG A 247 -11.73 -40.97 -34.40
C ARG A 247 -11.83 -42.37 -35.02
N THR A 248 -10.86 -43.23 -34.72
CA THR A 248 -10.82 -44.60 -35.23
C THR A 248 -11.96 -45.45 -34.67
N LEU A 249 -12.25 -45.34 -33.37
CA LEU A 249 -13.35 -46.05 -32.72
C LEU A 249 -14.71 -45.61 -33.21
N VAL A 250 -14.91 -44.32 -33.49
CA VAL A 250 -16.16 -43.81 -34.07
C VAL A 250 -16.41 -44.43 -35.45
N VAL A 251 -15.39 -44.52 -36.30
CA VAL A 251 -15.51 -45.17 -37.62
C VAL A 251 -15.85 -46.65 -37.46
N ARG A 252 -15.14 -47.38 -36.59
CA ARG A 252 -15.41 -48.82 -36.34
C ARG A 252 -16.81 -49.07 -35.76
N ALA A 253 -17.26 -48.20 -34.86
CA ALA A 253 -18.60 -48.28 -34.28
C ALA A 253 -19.67 -48.06 -35.36
N GLU A 254 -19.45 -47.13 -36.28
CA GLU A 254 -20.36 -46.86 -37.40
C GLU A 254 -20.38 -48.01 -38.42
N ASP A 255 -19.22 -48.59 -38.75
CA ASP A 255 -19.14 -49.78 -39.63
C ASP A 255 -19.90 -50.98 -39.04
N ALA A 256 -19.71 -51.25 -37.74
CA ALA A 256 -20.44 -52.30 -37.03
C ALA A 256 -21.95 -52.05 -37.02
N ARG A 257 -22.36 -50.78 -36.86
CA ARG A 257 -23.76 -50.36 -36.95
C ARG A 257 -24.34 -50.61 -38.34
N LEU A 258 -23.60 -50.31 -39.41
CA LEU A 258 -24.01 -50.56 -40.80
C LEU A 258 -24.17 -52.06 -41.10
N MET A 259 -23.29 -52.89 -40.53
CA MET A 259 -23.37 -54.36 -40.64
C MET A 259 -24.40 -55.02 -39.70
N SER A 260 -25.12 -54.22 -38.90
CA SER A 260 -26.07 -54.71 -37.87
C SER A 260 -25.45 -55.62 -36.79
N ASP A 261 -24.13 -55.55 -36.59
CA ASP A 261 -23.44 -56.26 -35.49
C ASP A 261 -23.54 -55.45 -34.18
N MET A 262 -24.61 -55.72 -33.43
CA MET A 262 -24.91 -55.05 -32.17
C MET A 262 -23.94 -55.41 -31.02
N GLN A 263 -23.23 -56.54 -31.10
CA GLN A 263 -22.28 -56.95 -30.06
C GLN A 263 -21.01 -56.10 -30.15
N SER A 264 -20.42 -56.03 -31.35
CA SER A 264 -19.23 -55.23 -31.61
C SER A 264 -19.51 -53.73 -31.45
N MET A 265 -20.68 -53.25 -31.88
CA MET A 265 -21.10 -51.85 -31.66
C MET A 265 -21.08 -51.48 -30.18
N ARG A 266 -21.64 -52.32 -29.30
CA ARG A 266 -21.66 -52.07 -27.85
C ARG A 266 -20.26 -52.06 -27.25
N GLN A 267 -19.38 -52.94 -27.72
CA GLN A 267 -17.97 -52.97 -27.29
C GLN A 267 -17.26 -51.65 -27.64
N TRP A 268 -17.36 -51.20 -28.91
CA TRP A 268 -16.71 -49.97 -29.35
C TRP A 268 -17.22 -48.72 -28.63
N TYR A 269 -18.52 -48.63 -28.36
CA TYR A 269 -19.06 -47.54 -27.53
C TYR A 269 -18.64 -47.62 -26.06
N GLY A 270 -18.46 -48.83 -25.51
CA GLY A 270 -17.91 -49.02 -24.17
C GLY A 270 -16.46 -48.53 -24.06
N GLU A 271 -15.63 -48.88 -25.04
CA GLU A 271 -14.25 -48.39 -25.14
C GLU A 271 -14.19 -46.86 -25.34
N LEU A 272 -15.08 -46.31 -26.18
CA LEU A 272 -15.20 -44.87 -26.38
C LEU A 272 -15.61 -44.14 -25.10
N TYR A 273 -16.54 -44.70 -24.32
CA TYR A 273 -16.95 -44.13 -23.04
C TYR A 273 -15.79 -44.07 -22.03
N ASN A 274 -15.01 -45.15 -21.93
CA ASN A 274 -13.83 -45.20 -21.06
C ASN A 274 -12.79 -44.16 -21.48
N LEU A 275 -12.47 -44.09 -22.78
CA LEU A 275 -11.54 -43.07 -23.31
C LEU A 275 -12.03 -41.65 -23.10
N ASN A 276 -13.34 -41.40 -23.22
CA ASN A 276 -13.89 -40.07 -22.95
C ASN A 276 -13.76 -39.68 -21.47
N LYS A 277 -13.96 -40.64 -20.55
CA LYS A 277 -13.75 -40.41 -19.11
C LYS A 277 -12.29 -40.09 -18.80
N ASP A 278 -11.36 -40.81 -19.41
CA ASP A 278 -9.92 -40.59 -19.25
C ASP A 278 -9.49 -39.24 -19.84
N LEU A 279 -10.04 -38.85 -21.00
CA LEU A 279 -9.79 -37.56 -21.62
C LEU A 279 -10.29 -36.39 -20.76
N ILE A 280 -11.49 -36.51 -20.17
CA ILE A 280 -12.00 -35.49 -19.24
C ILE A 280 -11.10 -35.37 -18.00
N SER A 281 -10.62 -36.50 -17.46
CA SER A 281 -9.68 -36.51 -16.35
C SER A 281 -8.37 -35.82 -16.72
N GLY A 282 -7.75 -36.20 -17.84
CA GLY A 282 -6.53 -35.59 -18.37
C GLY A 282 -6.69 -34.09 -18.67
N TYR A 283 -7.85 -33.68 -19.18
CA TYR A 283 -8.16 -32.28 -19.42
C TYR A 283 -8.19 -31.47 -18.12
N LYS A 284 -8.82 -32.00 -17.04
CA LYS A 284 -8.80 -31.34 -15.72
C LYS A 284 -7.39 -31.17 -15.18
N ILE A 285 -6.55 -32.22 -15.28
CA ILE A 285 -5.15 -32.17 -14.86
C ILE A 285 -4.38 -31.10 -15.66
N ARG A 286 -4.61 -31.04 -16.98
CA ARG A 286 -4.01 -30.03 -17.85
C ARG A 286 -4.44 -28.61 -17.47
N CYS A 287 -5.71 -28.38 -17.18
CA CYS A 287 -6.20 -27.08 -16.73
C CYS A 287 -5.51 -26.65 -15.42
N ASN A 288 -5.41 -27.57 -14.45
CA ASN A 288 -4.72 -27.30 -13.19
C ASN A 288 -3.23 -26.98 -13.41
N ASN A 289 -2.53 -27.83 -14.17
CA ASN A 289 -1.13 -27.61 -14.54
C ASN A 289 -0.92 -26.26 -15.26
N HIS A 290 -1.84 -25.88 -16.15
CA HIS A 290 -1.77 -24.61 -16.85
C HIS A 290 -1.97 -23.41 -15.91
N GLN A 291 -2.90 -23.51 -14.96
CA GLN A 291 -3.16 -22.48 -13.97
C GLN A 291 -1.93 -22.24 -13.07
N GLU A 292 -1.32 -23.31 -12.57
CA GLU A 292 -0.08 -23.24 -11.77
C GLU A 292 1.08 -22.67 -12.58
N LEU A 293 1.26 -23.11 -13.83
CA LEU A 293 2.27 -22.55 -14.74
C LEU A 293 2.09 -21.04 -14.93
N LEU A 294 0.86 -20.56 -15.15
CA LEU A 294 0.58 -19.13 -15.29
C LEU A 294 0.88 -18.36 -14.01
N SER A 295 0.60 -18.93 -12.84
CA SER A 295 0.94 -18.35 -11.54
C SER A 295 2.46 -18.19 -11.39
N CYS A 296 3.24 -19.24 -11.68
CA CYS A 296 4.70 -19.19 -11.64
C CYS A 296 5.27 -18.17 -12.65
N LEU A 297 4.78 -18.16 -13.89
CA LEU A 297 5.22 -17.18 -14.90
C LEU A 297 4.88 -15.73 -14.50
N LYS A 298 3.77 -15.51 -13.79
CA LYS A 298 3.43 -14.19 -13.23
C LYS A 298 4.43 -13.79 -12.15
N GLN A 299 4.80 -14.71 -11.25
CA GLN A 299 5.81 -14.46 -10.22
C GLN A 299 7.18 -14.13 -10.84
N VAL A 300 7.65 -14.91 -11.82
CA VAL A 300 8.90 -14.63 -12.55
C VAL A 300 8.88 -13.23 -13.16
N ASN A 301 7.80 -12.86 -13.85
CA ASN A 301 7.66 -11.53 -14.44
C ASN A 301 7.63 -10.42 -13.38
N GLN A 302 6.98 -10.65 -12.24
CA GLN A 302 6.98 -9.68 -11.13
C GLN A 302 8.41 -9.48 -10.58
N THR A 303 9.19 -10.54 -10.40
CA THR A 303 10.58 -10.44 -9.94
C THR A 303 11.46 -9.68 -10.94
N ILE A 304 11.30 -9.92 -12.25
CA ILE A 304 11.99 -9.13 -13.30
C ILE A 304 11.61 -7.65 -13.20
N GLN A 305 10.32 -7.35 -12.98
CA GLN A 305 9.86 -5.97 -12.82
C GLN A 305 10.38 -5.33 -11.53
N LYS A 306 10.45 -6.06 -10.42
CA LYS A 306 11.08 -5.59 -9.16
C LYS A 306 12.56 -5.23 -9.42
N ALA A 307 13.33 -6.13 -10.04
CA ALA A 307 14.74 -5.91 -10.38
C ALA A 307 14.94 -4.72 -11.35
N GLY A 308 14.03 -4.54 -12.30
CA GLY A 308 14.02 -3.38 -13.21
C GLY A 308 13.67 -2.07 -12.50
N ARG A 309 12.67 -2.07 -11.60
CA ARG A 309 12.23 -0.88 -10.83
C ARG A 309 13.29 -0.38 -9.85
N LEU A 310 14.25 -1.23 -9.47
CA LEU A 310 15.41 -0.86 -8.67
C LEU A 310 16.36 0.10 -9.40
N ARG A 311 16.24 0.20 -10.74
CA ARG A 311 17.09 1.05 -11.59
C ARG A 311 16.25 2.13 -12.27
N VAL A 312 16.89 3.26 -12.57
CA VAL A 312 16.24 4.43 -13.18
C VAL A 312 16.75 4.63 -14.61
N GLY A 313 15.86 5.07 -15.51
CA GLY A 313 16.21 5.42 -16.89
C GLY A 313 16.57 4.22 -17.77
N LYS A 314 17.59 4.36 -18.61
CA LYS A 314 17.99 3.34 -19.62
C LYS A 314 18.43 2.01 -18.99
N SER A 315 19.03 2.03 -17.81
CA SER A 315 19.48 0.82 -17.12
C SER A 315 18.33 -0.11 -16.75
N LYS A 316 17.12 0.42 -16.51
CA LYS A 316 15.91 -0.38 -16.29
C LYS A 316 15.55 -1.22 -17.51
N THR A 317 15.51 -0.61 -18.69
CA THR A 317 15.15 -1.30 -19.93
C THR A 317 16.17 -2.37 -20.30
N VAL A 318 17.47 -2.05 -20.14
CA VAL A 318 18.59 -2.98 -20.41
C VAL A 318 18.50 -4.22 -19.52
N VAL A 319 18.31 -4.05 -18.21
CA VAL A 319 18.19 -5.20 -17.28
C VAL A 319 16.95 -6.03 -17.59
N VAL A 320 15.80 -5.42 -17.87
CA VAL A 320 14.59 -6.17 -18.22
C VAL A 320 14.79 -6.98 -19.51
N SER A 321 15.44 -6.42 -20.54
CA SER A 321 15.77 -7.17 -21.76
C SER A 321 16.78 -8.29 -21.50
N ALA A 322 17.81 -8.03 -20.70
CA ALA A 322 18.85 -9.00 -20.38
C ALA A 322 18.30 -10.16 -19.55
N CYS A 323 17.45 -9.89 -18.54
CA CYS A 323 16.77 -10.93 -17.77
C CYS A 323 15.88 -11.81 -18.67
N ARG A 324 15.14 -11.22 -19.61
CA ARG A 324 14.31 -11.99 -20.57
C ARG A 324 15.17 -12.85 -21.49
N GLN A 325 16.32 -12.35 -21.92
CA GLN A 325 17.27 -13.11 -22.75
C GLN A 325 17.90 -14.26 -21.95
N ALA A 326 18.30 -14.03 -20.70
CA ALA A 326 18.87 -15.03 -19.81
C ALA A 326 17.90 -16.19 -19.53
N ILE A 327 16.61 -15.88 -19.33
CA ILE A 327 15.55 -16.89 -19.18
C ILE A 327 15.37 -17.68 -20.49
N LYS A 328 15.42 -17.02 -21.65
CA LYS A 328 15.34 -17.70 -22.95
C LYS A 328 16.51 -18.65 -23.19
N SER A 329 17.71 -18.31 -22.73
CA SER A 329 18.91 -19.16 -22.79
C SER A 329 19.04 -20.15 -21.63
N ASN A 330 18.03 -20.23 -20.75
CA ASN A 330 18.02 -21.03 -19.52
C ASN A 330 19.28 -20.91 -18.66
N ASN A 331 19.79 -19.68 -18.48
CA ASN A 331 21.01 -19.43 -17.70
C ASN A 331 20.69 -18.71 -16.39
N ILE A 332 20.41 -19.49 -15.34
CA ILE A 332 20.04 -19.00 -14.01
C ILE A 332 21.20 -18.21 -13.37
N ASN A 333 22.45 -18.65 -13.55
CA ASN A 333 23.62 -17.97 -13.01
C ASN A 333 23.81 -16.58 -13.64
N ALA A 334 23.64 -16.48 -14.95
CA ALA A 334 23.66 -15.20 -15.65
C ALA A 334 22.49 -14.30 -15.19
N LEU A 335 21.29 -14.87 -14.99
CA LEU A 335 20.14 -14.12 -14.48
C LEU A 335 20.43 -13.51 -13.09
N THR A 336 20.96 -14.31 -12.16
CA THR A 336 21.33 -13.83 -10.82
C THR A 336 22.40 -12.74 -10.89
N LYS A 337 23.42 -12.91 -11.73
CA LYS A 337 24.46 -11.90 -11.94
C LYS A 337 23.90 -10.59 -12.53
N ILE A 338 23.04 -10.68 -13.54
CA ILE A 338 22.38 -9.52 -14.16
C ILE A 338 21.51 -8.78 -13.13
N ILE A 339 20.77 -9.50 -12.28
CA ILE A 339 19.97 -8.87 -11.21
C ILE A 339 20.89 -8.14 -10.23
N ARG A 340 22.02 -8.76 -9.85
CA ARG A 340 22.98 -8.22 -8.87
C ARG A 340 23.75 -6.99 -9.35
N SER A 341 24.50 -7.10 -10.44
CA SER A 341 25.39 -6.02 -10.91
C SER A 341 24.79 -5.19 -12.04
N GLY A 342 23.73 -5.68 -12.70
CA GLY A 342 23.16 -5.01 -13.89
C GLY A 342 24.01 -5.15 -15.16
N THR A 343 25.09 -5.93 -15.10
CA THR A 343 26.00 -6.22 -16.21
C THR A 343 25.89 -7.68 -16.60
N THR A 344 25.84 -7.94 -17.91
CA THR A 344 25.93 -9.30 -18.50
C THR A 344 27.27 -9.94 -18.19
#